data_AF-A0A956ILS2-F1
#
_entry.id   AF-A0A956ILS2-F1
#
_cell.length_a   1.000
_cell.length_b   1.000
_cell.length_c   1.000
_cell.angle_alpha   90.00
_cell.angle_beta   90.00
_cell.angle_gamma   90.00
#
_symmetry.space_group_name_H-M   'P 1'
#
loop_
_entity.id
_entity.type
_entity.pdbx_description
1 polymer ?
#
loop_
_entity_poly.entity_id
_entity_poly.type
_entity_poly.pdbx_seq_one_letter_code
_entity_poly.pdbx_strand_id
1 'polypeptide(L)'
;TSGGVLATGGSIVSDAETFDLLKRSSTTVWLRARPEDHMERVLAQGDTRPMRNRTNAMAELKALLKARTPLYAQADHVVETHSMGIDGTVDFLAESISGEEPLAAAAD
;
A
#
# COMPACT_ATOMS: atom_id res chain seq x y z
N THR A 1 6.96 26.04 -4.37
CA THR A 1 5.80 25.14 -4.54
C THR A 1 5.57 24.43 -3.23
N SER A 2 4.39 24.52 -2.62
CA SER A 2 4.08 23.70 -1.45
C SER A 2 3.95 22.24 -1.92
N GLY A 3 4.76 21.35 -1.38
CA GLY A 3 4.58 19.91 -1.59
C GLY A 3 3.25 19.43 -1.00
N GLY A 4 2.76 18.30 -1.47
CA GLY A 4 1.54 17.68 -0.95
C GLY A 4 1.65 16.16 -0.95
N VAL A 5 0.88 15.51 -0.09
CA VAL A 5 0.76 14.05 -0.03
C VAL A 5 -0.62 13.68 -0.56
N LEU A 6 -0.66 12.77 -1.54
CA LEU A 6 -1.90 12.28 -2.15
C LEU A 6 -2.08 10.80 -1.84
N ALA A 7 -3.12 10.48 -1.08
CA ALA A 7 -3.59 9.10 -0.94
C ALA A 7 -4.50 8.75 -2.13
N THR A 8 -4.12 7.71 -2.89
CA THR A 8 -4.90 7.25 -4.04
C THR A 8 -5.82 6.08 -3.67
N GLY A 9 -6.89 5.88 -4.44
CA GLY A 9 -7.69 4.67 -4.32
C GLY A 9 -6.92 3.45 -4.81
N GLY A 10 -7.12 2.29 -4.18
CA GLY A 10 -6.38 1.06 -4.54
C GLY A 10 -6.55 0.62 -6.00
N SER A 11 -7.60 1.02 -6.69
CA SER A 11 -7.80 0.72 -8.12
C SER A 11 -7.02 1.62 -9.08
N ILE A 12 -6.24 2.60 -8.60
CA ILE A 12 -5.52 3.55 -9.47
C ILE A 12 -4.65 2.85 -10.51
N VAL A 13 -4.03 1.73 -10.14
CA VAL A 13 -3.18 0.92 -11.01
C VAL A 13 -3.94 0.23 -12.14
N SER A 14 -5.27 0.15 -12.07
CA SER A 14 -6.11 -0.48 -13.10
C SER A 14 -6.33 0.44 -14.31
N ASP A 15 -6.06 1.73 -14.19
CA ASP A 15 -6.07 2.69 -15.30
C ASP A 15 -4.62 3.06 -15.65
N ALA A 16 -4.12 2.52 -16.76
CA ALA A 16 -2.71 2.65 -17.12
C ALA A 16 -2.29 4.10 -17.38
N GLU A 17 -3.15 4.90 -18.02
CA GLU A 17 -2.86 6.30 -18.36
C GLU A 17 -2.76 7.16 -17.09
N THR A 18 -3.71 7.00 -16.17
CA THR A 18 -3.73 7.72 -14.90
C THR A 18 -2.55 7.31 -14.02
N PHE A 19 -2.25 6.00 -13.96
CA PHE A 19 -1.12 5.51 -13.17
C PHE A 19 0.22 5.98 -13.73
N ASP A 20 0.38 6.00 -15.06
CA ASP A 20 1.58 6.53 -15.70
C ASP A 20 1.71 8.04 -15.50
N LEU A 21 0.61 8.81 -15.49
CA LEU A 21 0.66 10.22 -15.13
C LEU A 21 1.19 10.40 -13.72
N LEU A 22 0.64 9.66 -12.75
CA LEU A 22 1.02 9.71 -11.34
C LEU A 22 2.52 9.41 -11.16
N LYS A 23 3.03 8.33 -11.76
CA LYS A 23 4.46 7.97 -11.71
C LYS A 23 5.38 9.05 -12.29
N ARG A 24 4.96 9.75 -13.34
CA ARG A 24 5.78 10.80 -13.96
C ARG A 24 5.75 12.13 -13.22
N SER A 25 4.69 12.40 -12.46
CA SER A 25 4.48 13.70 -11.80
C SER A 25 4.78 13.71 -10.30
N SER A 26 5.11 12.56 -9.72
CA SER A 26 5.20 12.40 -8.26
C SER A 26 6.13 11.25 -7.88
N THR A 27 6.75 11.35 -6.71
CA THR A 27 7.35 10.17 -6.05
C THR A 27 6.23 9.26 -5.59
N THR A 28 6.27 8.00 -6.01
CA THR A 28 5.24 7.02 -5.76
C THR A 28 5.67 6.00 -4.72
N VAL A 29 4.73 5.67 -3.81
CA VAL A 29 5.00 4.81 -2.67
C VAL A 29 3.92 3.74 -2.61
N TRP A 30 4.34 2.48 -2.66
CA TRP A 30 3.46 1.35 -2.39
C TRP A 30 3.53 0.96 -0.91
N LEU A 31 2.46 1.24 -0.17
CA LEU A 31 2.25 0.72 1.18
C LEU A 31 1.76 -0.74 1.09
N ARG A 32 2.71 -1.67 1.20
CA ARG A 32 2.44 -3.11 1.12
C ARG A 32 1.99 -3.63 2.49
N ALA A 33 0.95 -4.43 2.48
CA ALA A 33 0.41 -5.12 3.65
C ALA A 33 0.14 -6.57 3.28
N ARG A 34 0.19 -7.47 4.28
CA ARG A 34 -0.28 -8.84 4.06
C ARG A 34 -1.81 -8.82 3.89
N PRO A 35 -2.39 -9.76 3.13
CA PRO A 35 -3.85 -9.85 2.97
C PRO A 35 -4.59 -9.88 4.32
N GLU A 36 -4.01 -10.55 5.31
CA GLU A 36 -4.56 -10.66 6.67
C GLU A 36 -4.60 -9.30 7.38
N ASP A 37 -3.49 -8.54 7.37
CA ASP A 37 -3.43 -7.20 7.98
C ASP A 37 -4.40 -6.23 7.27
N HIS A 38 -4.51 -6.33 5.94
CA HIS A 38 -5.43 -5.51 5.17
C HIS A 38 -6.88 -5.79 5.57
N MET A 39 -7.25 -7.07 5.71
CA MET A 39 -8.59 -7.49 6.11
C MET A 39 -8.93 -7.02 7.53
N GLU A 40 -7.99 -7.16 8.46
CA GLU A 40 -8.16 -6.70 9.84
C GLU A 40 -8.41 -5.19 9.90
N ARG A 41 -7.65 -4.39 9.13
CA ARG A 41 -7.85 -2.93 9.05
C ARG A 41 -9.22 -2.56 8.48
N VAL A 42 -9.70 -3.26 7.45
CA VAL A 42 -11.05 -3.05 6.88
C VAL A 42 -12.14 -3.37 7.91
N LEU A 43 -11.99 -4.46 8.65
CA LEU A 43 -12.90 -4.83 9.73
C LEU A 43 -12.92 -3.79 10.85
N ALA A 44 -11.75 -3.29 11.25
CA ALA A 44 -11.61 -2.28 12.30
C ALA A 44 -12.25 -0.94 11.94
N GLN A 45 -12.39 -0.62 10.64
CA GLN A 45 -13.11 0.57 10.16
C GLN A 45 -14.64 0.47 10.34
N GLY A 46 -15.16 -0.67 10.81
CA GLY A 46 -16.58 -0.90 11.03
C GLY A 46 -17.36 -1.20 9.74
N ASP A 47 -16.69 -1.18 8.58
CA ASP A 47 -17.30 -1.58 7.31
C ASP A 47 -17.26 -3.10 7.16
N THR A 48 -18.31 -3.75 7.63
CA THR A 48 -18.48 -5.20 7.50
C THR A 48 -19.06 -5.61 6.13
N ARG A 49 -19.40 -4.67 5.23
CA ARG A 49 -19.97 -4.99 3.90
C ARG A 49 -19.07 -5.91 3.05
N PRO A 50 -17.73 -5.80 3.07
CA PRO A 50 -16.84 -6.74 2.38
C PRO A 50 -16.94 -8.18 2.91
N MET A 51 -17.41 -8.35 4.15
CA MET A 51 -17.42 -9.61 4.91
C MET A 51 -18.81 -10.23 5.06
N ARG A 52 -19.86 -9.41 5.02
CA ARG A 52 -21.24 -9.89 5.12
C ARG A 52 -21.54 -10.80 3.93
N ASN A 53 -21.71 -12.09 4.23
CA ASN A 53 -22.14 -13.16 3.32
C ASN A 53 -21.09 -13.72 2.34
N ARG A 54 -19.79 -13.58 2.59
CA ARG A 54 -18.76 -14.19 1.72
C ARG A 54 -17.73 -15.02 2.47
N THR A 55 -17.96 -16.34 2.49
CA THR A 55 -16.97 -17.36 2.91
C THR A 55 -15.67 -17.31 2.10
N ASN A 56 -15.67 -16.61 0.96
CA ASN A 56 -14.56 -16.54 0.00
C ASN A 56 -13.82 -15.19 -0.01
N ALA A 57 -14.19 -14.24 0.84
CA ALA A 57 -13.70 -12.86 0.69
C ALA A 57 -12.17 -12.71 0.90
N MET A 58 -11.57 -13.52 1.78
CA MET A 58 -10.10 -13.56 1.89
C MET A 58 -9.44 -14.10 0.60
N ALA A 59 -10.04 -15.09 -0.06
CA ALA A 59 -9.51 -15.61 -1.31
C ALA A 59 -9.66 -14.59 -2.45
N GLU A 60 -10.78 -13.85 -2.49
CA GLU A 60 -10.99 -12.75 -3.44
C GLU A 60 -9.95 -11.64 -3.21
N LEU A 61 -9.70 -11.25 -1.96
CA LEU A 61 -8.65 -10.27 -1.61
C LEU A 61 -7.27 -10.76 -2.06
N LYS A 62 -6.92 -12.03 -1.78
CA LYS A 62 -5.65 -12.62 -2.21
C LYS A 62 -5.51 -12.63 -3.73
N ALA A 63 -6.56 -12.97 -4.46
CA ALA A 63 -6.57 -12.95 -5.92
C ALA A 63 -6.40 -11.52 -6.47
N LEU A 64 -7.10 -10.55 -5.88
CA LEU A 64 -7.02 -9.15 -6.25
C LEU A 64 -5.61 -8.58 -6.04
N LEU A 65 -5.02 -8.82 -4.87
CA LEU A 65 -3.66 -8.39 -4.56
C LEU A 65 -2.66 -9.05 -5.50
N LYS A 66 -2.78 -10.37 -5.73
CA LYS A 66 -1.91 -11.08 -6.69
C LYS A 66 -1.96 -10.46 -8.09
N ALA A 67 -3.15 -10.10 -8.58
CA ALA A 67 -3.31 -9.48 -9.88
C ALA A 67 -2.71 -8.07 -9.95
N ARG A 68 -2.76 -7.30 -8.85
CA ARG A 68 -2.29 -5.91 -8.80
C ARG A 68 -0.83 -5.75 -8.38
N THR A 69 -0.23 -6.73 -7.71
CA THR A 69 1.16 -6.68 -7.24
C THR A 69 2.15 -6.27 -8.34
N PRO A 70 2.12 -6.82 -9.56
CA PRO A 70 3.04 -6.39 -10.63
C PRO A 70 2.90 -4.92 -11.02
N LEU A 71 1.73 -4.32 -10.80
CA LEU A 71 1.46 -2.92 -11.11
C LEU A 71 1.88 -2.02 -9.95
N TYR A 72 1.54 -2.38 -8.71
CA TYR A 72 2.02 -1.66 -7.52
C TYR A 72 3.55 -1.68 -7.40
N ALA A 73 4.19 -2.77 -7.80
CA ALA A 73 5.65 -2.92 -7.79
C ALA A 73 6.38 -1.97 -8.77
N GLN A 74 5.65 -1.21 -9.59
CA GLN A 74 6.23 -0.16 -10.43
C GLN A 74 6.39 1.17 -9.69
N ALA A 75 5.97 1.26 -8.43
CA ALA A 75 6.21 2.43 -7.60
C ALA A 75 7.71 2.62 -7.32
N ASP A 76 8.12 3.87 -7.09
CA ASP A 76 9.52 4.22 -6.80
C ASP A 76 10.01 3.59 -5.49
N HIS A 77 9.12 3.54 -4.48
CA HIS A 77 9.40 2.95 -3.17
C HIS A 77 8.33 1.94 -2.76
N VAL A 78 8.75 0.90 -2.03
CA VAL A 78 7.85 -0.09 -1.41
C VAL A 78 8.11 -0.11 0.08
N VAL A 79 7.04 0.03 0.87
CA VAL A 79 7.11 0.03 2.34
C VAL A 79 6.22 -1.08 2.89
N GLU A 80 6.81 -2.00 3.64
CA GLU A 80 6.07 -3.05 4.36
C GLU A 80 5.46 -2.48 5.65
N THR A 81 4.14 -2.55 5.78
CA THR A 81 3.41 -1.89 6.88
C THR A 81 2.99 -2.83 8.01
N HIS A 82 3.42 -4.09 8.00
CA HIS A 82 2.87 -5.11 8.89
C HIS A 82 3.41 -5.06 10.34
N SER A 83 4.57 -4.44 10.56
CA SER A 83 5.31 -4.54 11.84
C SER A 83 5.78 -3.21 12.43
N MET A 84 5.63 -2.09 11.72
CA MET A 84 6.25 -0.81 12.12
C MET A 84 5.29 0.18 12.84
N GLY A 85 3.98 -0.10 12.87
CA GLY A 85 2.99 0.88 13.32
C GLY A 85 2.94 2.12 12.42
N ILE A 86 2.15 3.14 12.77
CA ILE A 86 2.03 4.35 11.94
C ILE A 86 3.35 5.14 11.95
N ASP A 87 3.85 5.48 13.15
CA ASP A 87 5.05 6.32 13.29
C ASP A 87 6.27 5.68 12.63
N GLY A 88 6.55 4.40 12.91
CA GLY A 88 7.66 3.70 12.26
C GLY A 88 7.50 3.55 10.75
N THR A 89 6.27 3.42 10.24
CA THR A 89 6.02 3.42 8.78
C THR A 89 6.34 4.79 8.17
N VAL A 90 5.97 5.88 8.85
CA VAL A 90 6.24 7.25 8.39
C VAL A 90 7.74 7.56 8.42
N ASP A 91 8.42 7.18 9.49
CA ASP A 91 9.87 7.37 9.64
C ASP A 91 10.63 6.60 8.54
N PHE A 92 10.34 5.31 8.36
CA PHE A 92 10.93 4.49 7.30
C PHE A 92 10.69 5.07 5.90
N LEU A 93 9.48 5.61 5.67
CA LEU A 93 9.14 6.23 4.40
C LEU A 93 9.93 7.51 4.16
N ALA A 94 10.05 8.36 5.18
CA ALA A 94 10.79 9.62 5.10
C ALA A 94 12.27 9.37 4.80
N GLU A 95 12.89 8.39 5.47
CA GLU A 95 14.26 7.95 5.19
C GLU A 95 14.39 7.43 3.76
N SER A 96 13.50 6.53 3.33
CA SER A 96 13.51 5.93 1.99
C SER A 96 13.44 6.96 0.86
N ILE A 97 12.65 8.02 1.02
CA ILE A 97 12.48 9.07 0.00
C ILE A 97 13.65 10.07 0.03
N SER A 98 14.27 10.28 1.19
CA SER A 98 15.38 11.22 1.35
C SER A 98 16.71 10.68 0.81
N GLY A 99 16.77 9.39 0.47
CA GLY A 99 17.98 8.71 -0.03
C GLY A 99 18.94 8.29 1.08
N GLU A 100 18.48 8.31 2.34
CA GLU A 100 19.18 7.73 3.47
C GLU A 100 18.88 6.22 3.49
N GLU A 101 19.88 5.37 3.75
CA GLU A 101 19.65 3.93 3.79
C GLU A 101 18.70 3.62 4.96
N PRO A 102 17.49 3.07 4.72
CA PRO A 102 16.53 2.86 5.80
C PRO A 102 17.14 1.90 6.81
N LEU A 103 17.09 2.24 8.10
CA LEU A 103 17.59 1.36 9.15
C LEU A 103 16.77 0.07 9.09
N ALA A 104 17.37 -1.01 8.56
CA ALA A 104 16.70 -2.27 8.29
C ALA A 104 15.87 -2.69 9.51
N ALA A 105 14.54 -2.68 9.37
CA ALA A 105 13.66 -3.29 10.35
C ALA A 105 14.02 -4.78 10.40
N ALA A 106 14.60 -5.20 11.52
CA ALA A 106 15.01 -6.56 11.77
C ALA A 106 13.86 -7.52 11.43
N ALA A 107 14.10 -8.35 10.42
CA ALA A 107 13.25 -9.48 10.12
C ALA A 107 13.56 -10.60 11.11
N ASP A 108 12.60 -10.93 11.96
CA ASP A 108 12.47 -12.23 12.62
C ASP A 108 11.41 -13.06 11.88
#